data_AF-A0A6B2M221-F1
#
_entry.id   AF-A0A6B2M221-F1
#
_cell.length_a   1.000
_cell.length_b   1.000
_cell.length_c   1.000
_cell.angle_alpha   90.00
_cell.angle_beta   90.00
_cell.angle_gamma   90.00
#
_symmetry.space_group_name_H-M   'P 1'
#
loop_
_entity.id
_entity.type
_entity.pdbx_description
1 polymer ?
#
loop_
_entity_poly.entity_id
_entity_poly.type
_entity_poly.pdbx_seq_one_letter_code
_entity_poly.pdbx_strand_id
1 'polypeptide(L)' 'MTIRNVPDETYKGLQEMARANHRSLQEQVRLMLTEEVELRNPSVCEQAAAYRAHLSGRNPAKTVIEDLREDRSR' A
#
# COMPACT_ATOMS: atom_id res chain seq x y z
N MET A 1 -8.63 15.07 4.29
CA MET A 1 -9.31 13.78 4.53
C MET A 1 -10.08 13.89 5.83
N THR A 2 -11.36 13.53 5.83
CA THR A 2 -12.22 13.62 7.03
C THR A 2 -12.85 12.27 7.27
N ILE A 3 -12.56 11.67 8.43
CA ILE A 3 -13.16 10.40 8.84
C ILE A 3 -14.37 10.73 9.71
N ARG A 4 -15.55 10.24 9.31
CA ARG A 4 -16.82 10.42 10.05
C ARG A 4 -17.20 9.14 10.75
N ASN A 5 -18.06 9.25 11.77
CA ASN A 5 -18.60 8.13 12.54
C ASN A 5 -17.52 7.25 13.20
N VAL A 6 -16.48 7.87 13.76
CA VAL A 6 -15.49 7.18 14.57
C VAL A 6 -16.12 6.85 15.93
N PRO A 7 -16.09 5.59 16.39
CA PRO A 7 -16.59 5.24 17.71
C PRO A 7 -15.90 6.06 18.82
N ASP A 8 -16.66 6.49 19.82
CA ASP A 8 -16.15 7.37 20.88
C ASP A 8 -14.95 6.76 21.62
N GLU A 9 -14.96 5.45 21.84
CA GLU A 9 -13.85 4.73 22.47
C GLU A 9 -12.59 4.77 21.61
N THR A 10 -12.73 4.58 20.30
CA THR A 10 -11.61 4.69 19.35
C THR A 10 -11.05 6.10 19.32
N TYR A 11 -11.92 7.12 19.32
CA TYR A 11 -11.49 8.52 19.34
C TYR A 11 -10.69 8.84 20.61
N LYS A 12 -11.19 8.40 21.77
CA LYS A 12 -10.50 8.58 23.07
C LYS A 12 -9.14 7.89 23.08
N GLY A 13 -9.08 6.62 22.66
CA GLY A 13 -7.82 5.88 22.58
C GLY A 13 -6.79 6.57 21.69
N LEU A 14 -7.20 7.06 20.51
CA LEU A 14 -6.30 7.82 19.63
C LEU A 14 -5.85 9.14 20.25
N GLN A 15 -6.70 9.81 21.00
CA GLN A 15 -6.35 11.05 21.70
C GLN A 15 -5.33 10.80 22.82
N GLU A 16 -5.49 9.73 23.58
CA GLU A 16 -4.53 9.30 24.61
C GLU A 16 -3.17 8.95 24.00
N MET A 17 -3.16 8.17 22.92
CA MET A 17 -1.94 7.85 22.17
C MET A 17 -1.23 9.10 21.66
N ALA A 18 -1.97 10.05 21.07
CA ALA A 18 -1.40 11.29 20.58
C ALA A 18 -0.76 12.12 21.71
N ARG A 19 -1.44 12.22 22.86
CA ARG A 19 -0.92 12.91 24.06
C ARG A 19 0.35 12.26 24.58
N ALA A 20 0.38 10.93 24.70
CA ALA A 20 1.55 10.19 25.16
C ALA A 20 2.77 10.39 24.25
N ASN A 21 2.54 10.63 22.96
CA ASN A 21 3.60 10.87 21.97
C ASN A 21 3.88 12.37 21.74
N HIS A 22 3.29 13.28 22.52
CA HIS A 22 3.41 14.74 22.35
C HIS A 22 3.06 15.24 20.94
N ARG A 23 2.06 14.62 20.31
CA ARG A 23 1.62 14.93 18.94
C ARG A 23 0.19 15.43 18.93
N SER A 24 -0.18 16.14 17.85
CA SER A 24 -1.59 16.38 17.55
C SER A 24 -2.27 15.06 17.17
N LEU A 25 -3.57 14.96 17.38
CA LEU A 25 -4.35 13.79 16.97
C LEU A 25 -4.20 13.51 15.47
N GLN A 26 -4.23 14.56 14.64
CA GLN A 26 -4.08 14.44 13.20
C GLN A 26 -2.70 13.91 12.81
N GLU A 27 -1.64 14.35 13.49
CA GLU A 27 -0.28 13.87 13.22
C GLU A 27 -0.11 12.41 13.65
N GLN A 28 -0.69 12.02 14.79
CA GLN A 28 -0.68 10.62 15.23
C GLN A 28 -1.37 9.71 14.21
N VAL A 29 -2.55 10.09 13.72
CA VAL A 29 -3.27 9.33 12.69
C VAL A 29 -2.48 9.28 11.38
N ARG A 30 -1.86 10.41 10.98
CA ARG A 30 -1.02 10.46 9.77
C ARG A 30 0.12 9.44 9.86
N LEU A 31 0.82 9.41 10.98
CA LEU A 31 1.95 8.50 11.19
C LEU A 31 1.51 7.03 11.14
N MET A 32 0.43 6.67 11.85
CA MET A 32 -0.08 5.29 11.84
C MET A 32 -0.47 4.83 10.43
N LEU A 33 -1.08 5.71 9.63
CA LEU A 33 -1.42 5.40 8.25
C LEU A 33 -0.17 5.24 7.38
N THR A 34 0.84 6.08 7.55
CA THR A 34 2.12 5.97 6.82
C THR A 34 2.83 4.66 7.15
N GLU A 35 2.94 4.33 8.43
CA GLU A 35 3.59 3.09 8.90
C GLU A 35 2.85 1.85 8.38
N GLU A 36 1.52 1.84 8.41
CA GLU A 36 0.74 0.72 7.86
C GLU A 36 0.97 0.54 6.36
N VAL A 37 1.06 1.64 5.61
CA VAL A 37 1.35 1.60 4.17
C VAL A 37 2.77 1.10 3.91
N GLU A 38 3.75 1.57 4.68
CA GLU A 38 5.14 1.13 4.57
C GLU A 38 5.31 -0.35 4.91
N LEU A 39 4.61 -0.84 5.94
CA LEU A 39 4.62 -2.24 6.34
C LEU A 39 3.88 -3.14 5.34
N ARG A 40 2.80 -2.65 4.73
CA ARG A 40 2.05 -3.39 3.71
C ARG A 40 2.68 -3.35 2.33
N ASN A 41 3.62 -2.44 2.09
CA ASN A 41 4.31 -2.40 0.81
C ASN A 41 5.10 -3.70 0.63
N PRO A 42 4.79 -4.50 -0.41
CA PRO A 42 5.51 -5.74 -0.66
C PRO A 42 7.00 -5.42 -0.77
N SER A 43 7.84 -6.23 -0.15
CA SER A 43 9.28 -6.10 -0.26
C SER A 43 9.69 -6.11 -1.73
N VAL A 44 10.84 -5.50 -2.05
CA VAL A 44 11.38 -5.51 -3.42
C VAL A 44 11.46 -6.94 -3.98
N CYS A 45 11.74 -7.92 -3.12
CA CYS A 45 11.77 -9.33 -3.46
C CYS A 45 10.38 -9.88 -3.84
N GLU A 46 9.33 -9.54 -3.09
CA GLU A 46 7.95 -9.93 -3.39
C GLU A 46 7.43 -9.26 -4.66
N GLN A 47 7.74 -7.98 -4.86
CA GLN A 47 7.42 -7.28 -6.12
C GLN A 47 8.11 -7.94 -7.31
N ALA A 48 9.40 -8.25 -7.18
CA ALA A 48 10.15 -8.95 -8.23
C ALA A 48 9.63 -10.38 -8.46
N ALA A 49 9.20 -11.08 -7.41
CA ALA A 49 8.59 -12.40 -7.53
C ALA A 49 7.23 -12.34 -8.25
N ALA A 50 6.38 -11.38 -7.90
CA ALA A 50 5.11 -11.14 -8.59
C ALA A 50 5.33 -10.78 -10.07
N TYR A 51 6.33 -9.95 -10.37
CA TYR A 51 6.70 -9.62 -11.74
C TYR A 51 7.21 -10.85 -12.52
N ARG A 52 8.10 -11.66 -11.93
CA ARG A 52 8.56 -12.92 -12.53
C ARG A 52 7.40 -13.89 -12.75
N ALA A 53 6.47 -14.01 -11.82
CA ALA A 53 5.28 -14.86 -11.95
C ALA A 53 4.39 -14.37 -13.11
N HIS A 54 4.20 -13.05 -13.23
CA HIS A 54 3.46 -12.46 -14.35
C HIS A 54 4.13 -12.77 -15.71
N LEU A 55 5.47 -12.75 -15.76
CA LEU A 55 6.23 -13.07 -16.97
C LEU A 55 6.34 -14.58 -17.26
N SER A 56 6.09 -15.45 -16.29
CA SER A 56 6.32 -16.90 -16.40
C SER A 56 5.47 -17.60 -17.46
N GLY A 57 4.33 -17.01 -17.84
CA GLY A 57 3.45 -17.51 -18.90
C GLY A 57 3.76 -16.95 -20.30
N ARG A 58 4.81 -16.14 -20.47
CA ARG A 58 5.13 -15.54 -21.77
C ARG A 58 5.69 -16.57 -22.73
N ASN A 59 5.23 -16.50 -23.97
CA ASN A 59 5.68 -17.39 -25.02
C ASN A 59 7.08 -16.93 -25.49
N PRO A 60 8.14 -17.73 -25.32
CA PRO A 60 9.50 -17.34 -25.69
C PRO A 60 9.68 -17.18 -27.22
N ALA A 61 8.72 -17.65 -28.02
CA ALA A 61 8.73 -17.50 -29.47
C ALA A 61 8.10 -16.17 -29.96
N LYS A 62 7.42 -15.41 -29.09
CA LYS A 62 6.86 -14.11 -29.46
C LYS A 62 7.93 -13.02 -29.48
N THR A 63 7.79 -12.10 -30.41
CA THR A 63 8.66 -10.92 -30.47
C THR A 63 8.24 -9.89 -29.41
N VAL A 64 9.19 -9.06 -28.97
CA VAL A 64 8.94 -7.97 -28.01
C VAL A 64 7.81 -7.04 -28.47
N ILE A 65 7.65 -6.85 -29.78
CA ILE A 65 6.61 -5.97 -30.35
C ILE A 65 5.21 -6.58 -30.20
N GLU A 66 5.07 -7.91 -30.34
CA GLU A 66 3.79 -8.61 -30.20
C GLU A 66 3.32 -8.60 -28.75
N ASP A 67 4.24 -8.86 -27.81
CA ASP A 67 3.99 -8.75 -26.37
C ASP A 67 3.51 -7.33 -25.99
N LEU A 68 4.18 -6.30 -26.50
CA LEU A 68 3.84 -4.90 -26.19
C LEU A 68 2.47 -4.48 -26.74
N ARG A 69 2.03 -5.09 -27.85
CA ARG A 69 0.70 -4.84 -28.43
C ARG A 69 -0.40 -5.52 -27.61
N GLU A 70 -0.18 -6.75 -27.16
CA GLU A 70 -1.12 -7.46 -26.30
C GLU A 70 -1.29 -6.75 -24.94
N ASP A 71 -0.19 -6.31 -24.32
CA ASP A 71 -0.22 -5.57 -23.04
C ASP A 71 -0.99 -4.25 -23.16
N ARG A 72 -0.94 -3.57 -24.32
CA ARG A 72 -1.68 -2.31 -24.56
C ARG A 72 -3.17 -2.52 -24.87
N SER A 73 -3.58 -3.74 -25.16
CA SER A 73 -4.97 -4.09 -25.52
C SER A 73 -5.79 -4.61 -24.34
N ARG A 74 -5.18 -4.74 -23.16
CA ARG A 74 -5.84 -5.06 -21.87
C ARG A 74 -6.06 -3.81 -21.03
#